data_AF-W4Q3H1-F1
#
_entry.id   AF-W4Q3H1-F1
#
_cell.length_a   1.000
_cell.length_b   1.000
_cell.length_c   1.000
_cell.angle_alpha   90.00
_cell.angle_beta   90.00
_cell.angle_gamma   90.00
#
_symmetry.space_group_name_H-M   'P 1'
#
loop_
_entity.id
_entity.type
_entity.pdbx_description
1 polymer ?
#
loop_
_entity_poly.entity_id
_entity_poly.type
_entity_poly.pdbx_seq_one_letter_code
_entity_poly.pdbx_strand_id
1 'polypeptide(L)'
;MARGRVKQYGHLEREWIQLYENEGLTFSAIGQMYHVQTETVSKYIKEKIKKRTRSPFSEKEIGKWVRAYRRGKTFAEIARKHKVSETTVKTNVYKEIQPAIQELKRTWVSLYKKGKCLNTIGSDFHFHPKIVLNTIKDEVDLVTQNPQNVYEPFIQEWVNLYNQGLSFQYIAKKYDVSANTVYRNIKDHVTVRSKKTSTGTIKKMVPKWKQLYFENGKTLQEISQCYEVSVSTISKYLKEK
;
A
#
# COMPACT_ATOMS: atom_id res chain seq x y z
N MET A 1 25.36 28.79 -41.87
CA MET A 1 23.91 29.11 -41.81
C MET A 1 23.13 27.82 -41.63
N ALA A 2 22.63 27.53 -40.43
CA ALA A 2 21.78 26.36 -40.19
C ALA A 2 20.41 26.62 -40.82
N ARG A 3 20.08 25.91 -41.91
CA ARG A 3 18.75 25.95 -42.52
C ARG A 3 17.76 25.35 -41.52
N GLY A 4 16.99 26.20 -40.85
CA GLY A 4 15.94 25.78 -39.93
C GLY A 4 14.97 24.83 -40.64
N ARG A 5 14.80 23.62 -40.09
CA ARG A 5 13.89 22.60 -40.61
C ARG A 5 12.48 23.20 -40.64
N VAL A 6 11.94 23.44 -41.84
CA VAL A 6 10.56 23.94 -42.02
C VAL A 6 9.61 22.99 -41.30
N LYS A 7 8.80 23.52 -40.39
CA LYS A 7 7.82 22.72 -39.65
C LYS A 7 6.74 22.24 -40.62
N GLN A 8 6.82 20.97 -41.03
CA GLN A 8 5.96 20.31 -42.01
C GLN A 8 4.46 20.62 -41.86
N TYR A 9 3.96 20.78 -40.62
CA TYR A 9 2.53 21.02 -40.32
C TYR A 9 2.25 22.41 -39.74
N GLY A 10 3.17 23.37 -39.92
CA GLY A 10 3.01 24.71 -39.33
C GLY A 10 1.75 25.45 -39.82
N HIS A 11 1.29 25.14 -41.03
CA HIS A 11 0.09 25.72 -41.62
C HIS A 11 -1.22 25.23 -40.96
N LEU A 12 -1.24 24.02 -40.40
CA LEU A 12 -2.41 23.43 -39.74
C LEU A 12 -2.55 23.85 -38.27
N GLU A 13 -1.58 24.59 -37.75
CA GLU A 13 -1.51 24.87 -36.31
C GLU A 13 -2.72 25.65 -35.79
N ARG A 14 -3.15 26.70 -36.50
CA ARG A 14 -4.32 27.51 -36.11
C ARG A 14 -5.61 26.68 -36.13
N GLU A 15 -5.75 25.84 -37.14
CA GLU A 15 -6.90 24.97 -37.33
C GLU A 15 -6.96 23.91 -36.23
N TRP A 16 -5.83 23.25 -35.91
CA TRP A 16 -5.76 22.29 -34.81
C TRP A 16 -6.04 22.93 -33.44
N ILE A 17 -5.64 24.19 -33.22
CA ILE A 17 -6.01 24.95 -32.02
C ILE A 17 -7.52 25.17 -31.99
N GLN A 18 -8.15 25.59 -33.09
CA GLN A 18 -9.59 25.81 -33.17
C GLN A 18 -10.39 24.54 -32.91
N LEU A 19 -10.02 23.42 -33.55
CA LEU A 19 -10.63 22.11 -33.33
C LEU A 19 -10.51 21.66 -31.86
N TYR A 20 -9.41 22.00 -31.20
CA TYR A 20 -9.22 21.70 -29.79
C TYR A 20 -10.01 22.66 -28.87
N GLU A 21 -9.92 23.97 -29.04
CA GLU A 21 -10.51 24.90 -28.08
C GLU A 21 -12.01 25.09 -28.28
N ASN A 22 -12.47 25.15 -29.53
CA ASN A 22 -13.86 25.49 -29.85
C ASN A 22 -14.72 24.24 -30.07
N GLU A 23 -14.21 23.23 -30.77
CA GLU A 23 -14.97 22.02 -31.09
C GLU A 23 -14.80 20.89 -30.07
N GLY A 24 -13.88 21.06 -29.12
CA GLY A 24 -13.73 20.09 -28.03
C GLY A 24 -13.07 18.77 -28.45
N LEU A 25 -12.44 18.67 -29.62
CA LEU A 25 -11.79 17.45 -30.09
C LEU A 25 -10.51 17.14 -29.30
N THR A 26 -10.20 15.85 -29.11
CA THR A 26 -8.95 15.43 -28.47
C THR A 26 -7.80 15.43 -29.48
N PHE A 27 -6.54 15.46 -29.02
CA PHE A 27 -5.38 15.34 -29.92
C PHE A 27 -5.43 14.05 -30.76
N SER A 28 -5.97 12.96 -30.21
CA SER A 28 -6.12 11.70 -30.94
C SER A 28 -7.17 11.79 -32.04
N ALA A 29 -8.30 12.47 -31.77
CA ALA A 29 -9.34 12.68 -32.77
C ALA A 29 -8.85 13.56 -33.91
N ILE A 30 -8.15 14.65 -33.58
CA ILE A 30 -7.50 15.53 -34.57
C ILE A 30 -6.45 14.73 -35.37
N GLY A 31 -5.63 13.92 -34.70
CA GLY A 31 -4.64 13.07 -35.37
C GLY A 31 -5.29 12.10 -36.37
N GLN A 32 -6.40 11.48 -35.99
CA GLN A 32 -7.17 10.62 -36.90
C GLN A 32 -7.75 11.40 -38.09
N MET A 33 -8.31 12.58 -37.88
CA MET A 33 -8.88 13.41 -38.96
C MET A 33 -7.86 13.81 -40.01
N TYR A 34 -6.63 14.13 -39.60
CA TYR A 34 -5.57 14.57 -40.51
C TYR A 34 -4.59 13.44 -40.86
N HIS A 35 -4.89 12.19 -40.49
CA HIS A 35 -4.04 11.02 -40.69
C HIS A 35 -2.59 11.21 -40.20
N VAL A 36 -2.43 11.88 -39.05
CA VAL A 36 -1.14 12.10 -38.38
C VAL A 36 -1.13 11.47 -36.99
N GLN A 37 0.07 11.14 -36.50
CA GLN A 37 0.22 10.67 -35.13
C GLN A 37 -0.22 11.73 -34.11
N THR A 38 -0.83 11.29 -33.00
CA THR A 38 -1.27 12.14 -31.89
C THR A 38 -0.12 13.01 -31.35
N GLU A 39 1.09 12.46 -31.32
CA GLU A 39 2.33 13.13 -30.90
C GLU A 39 2.68 14.29 -31.83
N THR A 40 2.39 14.17 -33.14
CA THR A 40 2.57 15.25 -34.11
C THR A 40 1.63 16.39 -33.79
N VAL A 41 0.33 16.11 -33.56
CA VAL A 41 -0.62 17.16 -33.16
C VAL A 41 -0.16 17.81 -31.85
N SER A 42 0.14 17.00 -30.84
CA SER A 42 0.59 17.47 -29.53
C SER A 42 1.82 18.37 -29.62
N LYS A 43 2.83 17.99 -30.41
CA LYS A 43 4.07 18.77 -30.59
C LYS A 43 3.82 20.20 -31.11
N TYR A 44 2.77 20.40 -31.92
CA TYR A 44 2.51 21.69 -32.55
C TYR A 44 1.65 22.61 -31.68
N ILE A 45 0.65 22.07 -30.98
CA ILE A 45 -0.34 22.90 -30.27
C ILE A 45 -0.29 22.85 -28.75
N LYS A 46 0.40 21.87 -28.13
CA LYS A 46 0.36 21.66 -26.67
C LYS A 46 0.82 22.84 -25.83
N GLU A 47 1.84 23.58 -26.27
CA GLU A 47 2.37 24.75 -25.55
C GLU A 47 1.54 26.02 -25.78
N LYS A 48 0.58 25.97 -26.71
CA LYS A 48 -0.18 27.14 -27.19
C LYS A 48 -1.63 27.15 -26.72
N ILE A 49 -2.13 26.00 -26.27
CA ILE A 49 -3.49 25.84 -25.78
C ILE A 49 -3.51 25.77 -24.27
N LYS A 50 -4.57 26.28 -23.65
CA LYS A 50 -4.79 26.06 -22.22
C LYS A 50 -5.19 24.59 -22.01
N LYS A 51 -4.51 23.91 -21.08
CA LYS A 51 -4.93 22.56 -20.67
C LYS A 51 -6.39 22.61 -20.22
N ARG A 52 -7.24 21.79 -20.85
CA ARG A 52 -8.61 21.60 -20.36
C ARG A 52 -8.54 21.10 -18.92
N THR A 53 -9.09 21.89 -18.01
CA THR A 53 -9.08 21.62 -16.56
C THR A 53 -10.17 20.64 -16.15
N ARG A 54 -11.26 20.56 -16.90
CA ARG A 54 -12.36 19.64 -16.61
C ARG A 54 -12.05 18.24 -17.11
N SER A 55 -12.11 17.29 -16.17
CA SER A 55 -12.17 15.87 -16.47
C SER A 55 -13.34 15.61 -17.42
N PRO A 56 -13.21 14.75 -18.43
CA PRO A 56 -14.35 14.37 -19.27
C PRO A 56 -15.43 13.59 -18.49
N PHE A 57 -15.16 13.26 -17.22
CA PHE A 57 -16.08 12.56 -16.32
C PHE A 57 -16.78 13.54 -15.40
N SER A 58 -18.08 13.33 -15.22
CA SER A 58 -18.88 14.12 -14.28
C SER A 58 -18.44 13.88 -12.83
N GLU A 59 -18.61 14.87 -11.96
CA GLU A 59 -18.37 14.71 -10.51
C GLU A 59 -19.18 13.54 -9.93
N LYS A 60 -20.39 13.31 -10.43
CA LYS A 60 -21.24 12.19 -10.03
C LYS A 60 -20.59 10.83 -10.38
N GLU A 61 -19.93 10.72 -11.52
CA GLU A 61 -19.20 9.50 -11.91
C GLU A 61 -17.95 9.31 -11.08
N ILE A 62 -17.15 10.36 -10.91
CA ILE A 62 -15.94 10.31 -10.06
C ILE A 62 -16.33 9.94 -8.62
N GLY A 63 -17.42 10.49 -8.09
CA GLY A 63 -17.97 10.14 -6.79
C GLY A 63 -18.38 8.66 -6.68
N LYS A 64 -18.87 8.03 -7.76
CA LYS A 64 -19.10 6.57 -7.78
C LYS A 64 -17.79 5.81 -7.68
N TRP A 65 -16.74 6.26 -8.35
CA TRP A 65 -15.41 5.64 -8.30
C TRP A 65 -14.79 5.75 -6.91
N VAL A 66 -14.86 6.93 -6.28
CA VAL A 66 -14.37 7.15 -4.91
C VAL A 66 -15.11 6.26 -3.91
N ARG A 67 -16.44 6.14 -4.02
CA ARG A 67 -17.23 5.23 -3.16
C ARG A 67 -16.92 3.75 -3.39
N ALA A 68 -16.61 3.35 -4.61
CA ALA A 68 -16.19 1.97 -4.90
C ALA A 68 -14.81 1.70 -4.30
N TYR A 69 -13.89 2.65 -4.46
CA TYR A 69 -12.54 2.57 -3.93
C TYR A 69 -12.53 2.47 -2.38
N ARG A 70 -13.30 3.32 -1.70
CA ARG A 70 -13.45 3.26 -0.22
C ARG A 70 -14.06 1.95 0.28
N ARG A 71 -14.81 1.23 -0.57
CA ARG A 71 -15.33 -0.12 -0.29
C ARG A 71 -14.34 -1.24 -0.64
N GLY A 72 -13.07 -0.91 -0.87
CA GLY A 72 -12.00 -1.87 -1.14
C GLY A 72 -11.88 -2.33 -2.59
N LYS A 73 -12.61 -1.72 -3.53
CA LYS A 73 -12.42 -2.05 -4.96
C LYS A 73 -11.11 -1.49 -5.50
N THR A 74 -10.38 -2.31 -6.24
CA THR A 74 -9.15 -1.91 -6.93
C THR A 74 -9.44 -0.94 -8.08
N PHE A 75 -8.45 -0.12 -8.46
CA PHE A 75 -8.60 0.75 -9.63
C PHE A 75 -8.88 -0.03 -10.90
N ALA A 76 -8.27 -1.22 -11.07
CA ALA A 76 -8.52 -2.11 -12.20
C ALA A 76 -9.98 -2.60 -12.26
N GLU A 77 -10.57 -2.99 -11.12
CA GLU A 77 -11.98 -3.39 -11.06
C GLU A 77 -12.92 -2.22 -11.42
N ILE A 78 -12.65 -1.03 -10.89
CA ILE A 78 -13.44 0.18 -11.16
C ILE A 78 -13.31 0.54 -12.65
N ALA A 79 -12.10 0.52 -13.19
CA ALA A 79 -11.80 0.82 -14.59
C ALA A 79 -12.55 -0.12 -15.55
N ARG A 80 -12.49 -1.42 -15.29
CA ARG A 80 -13.22 -2.44 -16.05
C ARG A 80 -14.73 -2.22 -16.01
N LYS A 81 -15.28 -1.93 -14.82
CA LYS A 81 -16.72 -1.68 -14.65
C LYS A 81 -17.20 -0.44 -15.42
N HIS A 82 -16.38 0.60 -15.47
CA HIS A 82 -16.74 1.87 -16.10
C HIS A 82 -16.20 2.02 -17.53
N LYS A 83 -15.56 0.99 -18.09
CA LYS A 83 -14.96 0.98 -19.43
C LYS A 83 -14.00 2.15 -19.68
N VAL A 84 -13.18 2.47 -18.67
CA VAL A 84 -12.16 3.53 -18.72
C VAL A 84 -10.79 2.96 -18.40
N SER A 85 -9.73 3.69 -18.68
CA SER A 85 -8.38 3.25 -18.31
C SER A 85 -8.18 3.29 -16.78
N GLU A 86 -7.34 2.39 -16.26
CA GLU A 86 -6.97 2.41 -14.84
C GLU A 86 -6.31 3.73 -14.43
N THR A 87 -5.44 4.28 -15.29
CA THR A 87 -4.79 5.58 -15.08
C THR A 87 -5.82 6.71 -14.95
N THR A 88 -6.90 6.66 -15.72
CA THR A 88 -8.00 7.63 -15.64
C THR A 88 -8.72 7.56 -14.30
N VAL A 89 -9.10 6.35 -13.86
CA VAL A 89 -9.74 6.16 -12.55
C VAL A 89 -8.82 6.64 -11.45
N LYS A 90 -7.57 6.17 -11.48
CA LYS A 90 -6.52 6.53 -10.53
C LYS A 90 -6.40 8.04 -10.41
N THR A 91 -6.18 8.75 -11.52
CA THR A 91 -5.98 10.20 -11.53
C THR A 91 -7.16 10.97 -10.94
N ASN A 92 -8.39 10.59 -11.29
CA ASN A 92 -9.58 11.30 -10.80
C ASN A 92 -9.89 10.96 -9.34
N VAL A 93 -9.82 9.69 -8.95
CA VAL A 93 -10.04 9.28 -7.55
C VAL A 93 -8.99 9.89 -6.63
N TYR A 94 -7.72 9.88 -7.03
CA TYR A 94 -6.65 10.50 -6.22
C TYR A 94 -6.87 11.98 -5.99
N LYS A 95 -7.28 12.74 -7.01
CA LYS A 95 -7.56 14.19 -6.86
C LYS A 95 -8.60 14.46 -5.78
N GLU A 96 -9.67 13.67 -5.72
CA GLU A 96 -10.73 13.83 -4.72
C GLU A 96 -10.31 13.44 -3.30
N ILE A 97 -9.47 12.41 -3.14
CA ILE A 97 -9.07 11.94 -1.81
C ILE A 97 -7.81 12.64 -1.29
N GLN A 98 -7.06 13.34 -2.14
CA GLN A 98 -5.78 13.94 -1.77
C GLN A 98 -5.86 14.95 -0.62
N PRO A 99 -6.87 15.86 -0.55
CA PRO A 99 -6.99 16.77 0.58
C PRO A 99 -7.09 16.03 1.92
N ALA A 100 -7.96 15.01 1.99
CA ALA A 100 -8.10 14.18 3.17
C ALA A 100 -6.82 13.43 3.53
N ILE A 101 -6.06 12.94 2.53
CA ILE A 101 -4.76 12.28 2.77
C ILE A 101 -3.77 13.25 3.42
N GLN A 102 -3.73 14.51 3.00
CA GLN A 102 -2.81 15.50 3.56
C GLN A 102 -3.14 15.83 5.02
N GLU A 103 -4.43 15.93 5.36
CA GLU A 103 -4.87 16.13 6.75
C GLU A 103 -4.51 14.94 7.65
N LEU A 104 -4.59 13.72 7.11
CA LEU A 104 -4.33 12.48 7.85
C LEU A 104 -2.84 12.12 7.96
N LYS A 105 -1.96 12.73 7.14
CA LYS A 105 -0.53 12.39 7.06
C LYS A 105 0.14 12.34 8.43
N ARG A 106 -0.01 13.41 9.23
CA ARG A 106 0.59 13.51 10.57
C ARG A 106 0.08 12.42 11.52
N THR A 107 -1.22 12.12 11.46
CA THR A 107 -1.83 11.05 12.24
C THR A 107 -1.28 9.69 11.85
N TRP A 108 -1.15 9.40 10.56
CA TRP A 108 -0.59 8.13 10.07
C TRP A 108 0.87 7.96 10.48
N VAL A 109 1.70 9.00 10.38
CA VAL A 109 3.08 8.99 10.86
C VAL A 109 3.14 8.66 12.36
N SER A 110 2.30 9.31 13.17
CA SER A 110 2.23 9.08 14.62
C SER A 110 1.81 7.65 14.95
N LEU A 111 0.76 7.13 14.31
CA LEU A 111 0.28 5.76 14.52
C LEU A 111 1.34 4.74 14.11
N TYR A 112 2.03 4.99 12.99
CA TYR A 112 3.11 4.12 12.53
C TYR A 112 4.28 4.10 13.51
N LYS A 113 4.73 5.26 13.99
CA LYS A 113 5.77 5.38 15.02
C LYS A 113 5.39 4.73 16.36
N LYS A 114 4.09 4.62 16.65
CA LYS A 114 3.54 3.87 17.80
C LYS A 114 3.44 2.36 17.55
N GLY A 115 3.91 1.85 16.42
CA GLY A 115 3.95 0.43 16.10
C GLY A 115 2.70 -0.11 15.40
N LYS A 116 1.74 0.73 14.97
CA LYS A 116 0.65 0.26 14.10
C LYS A 116 1.18 -0.03 12.70
N CYS A 117 0.82 -1.18 12.12
CA CYS A 117 1.19 -1.51 10.76
C CYS A 117 0.35 -0.74 9.73
N LEU A 118 0.85 -0.68 8.49
CA LEU A 118 0.19 0.01 7.38
C LEU A 118 -1.17 -0.61 7.03
N ASN A 119 -1.35 -1.92 7.26
CA ASN A 119 -2.64 -2.58 7.06
C ASN A 119 -3.67 -2.03 8.03
N THR A 120 -3.36 -2.02 9.33
CA THR A 120 -4.25 -1.47 10.36
C THR A 120 -4.55 0.00 10.11
N ILE A 121 -3.53 0.81 9.80
CA ILE A 121 -3.74 2.24 9.50
C ILE A 121 -4.60 2.41 8.23
N GLY A 122 -4.34 1.63 7.19
CA GLY A 122 -5.16 1.66 5.97
C GLY A 122 -6.63 1.33 6.27
N SER A 123 -6.87 0.23 6.99
CA SER A 123 -8.21 -0.21 7.37
C SER A 123 -8.94 0.82 8.26
N ASP A 124 -8.28 1.35 9.29
CA ASP A 124 -8.84 2.32 10.23
C ASP A 124 -9.33 3.60 9.52
N PHE A 125 -8.67 4.01 8.44
CA PHE A 125 -8.99 5.23 7.69
C PHE A 125 -9.63 4.95 6.31
N HIS A 126 -9.97 3.70 6.00
CA HIS A 126 -10.53 3.27 4.71
C HIS A 126 -9.66 3.62 3.48
N PHE A 127 -8.35 3.53 3.63
CA PHE A 127 -7.38 3.67 2.55
C PHE A 127 -6.63 2.36 2.31
N HIS A 128 -6.26 2.12 1.05
CA HIS A 128 -5.35 1.02 0.76
C HIS A 128 -3.99 1.25 1.47
N PRO A 129 -3.36 0.23 2.08
CA PRO A 129 -2.10 0.37 2.83
C PRO A 129 -0.96 1.00 2.02
N LYS A 130 -0.94 0.74 0.70
CA LYS A 130 0.01 1.35 -0.24
C LYS A 130 -0.13 2.88 -0.37
N ILE A 131 -1.33 3.44 -0.17
CA ILE A 131 -1.50 4.90 -0.08
C ILE A 131 -0.83 5.40 1.17
N VAL A 132 -1.14 4.79 2.32
CA VAL A 132 -0.55 5.17 3.61
C VAL A 132 0.98 5.17 3.50
N LEU A 133 1.58 4.08 3.01
CA LEU A 133 3.01 3.96 2.76
C LEU A 133 3.56 5.10 1.92
N ASN A 134 3.00 5.31 0.72
CA ASN A 134 3.51 6.33 -0.20
C ASN A 134 3.38 7.74 0.36
N THR A 135 2.44 7.97 1.26
CA THR A 135 2.23 9.25 1.94
C THR A 135 3.23 9.49 3.06
N ILE A 136 3.57 8.46 3.85
CA ILE A 136 4.37 8.63 5.07
C ILE A 136 5.84 8.23 4.93
N LYS A 137 6.22 7.49 3.89
CA LYS A 137 7.56 6.89 3.73
C LYS A 137 8.73 7.87 3.91
N ASP A 138 8.57 9.13 3.51
CA ASP A 138 9.61 10.15 3.60
C ASP A 138 9.76 10.70 5.04
N GLU A 139 8.76 10.54 5.91
CA GLU A 139 8.75 11.05 7.30
C GLU A 139 9.05 9.99 8.38
N VAL A 140 8.96 8.71 8.01
CA VAL A 140 9.22 7.58 8.90
C VAL A 140 10.57 6.90 8.62
N ASP A 141 11.43 7.55 7.84
CA ASP A 141 12.78 7.08 7.47
C ASP A 141 12.79 5.59 7.15
N LEU A 142 11.84 5.16 6.30
CA LEU A 142 11.82 3.82 5.75
C LEU A 142 13.01 3.73 4.79
N VAL A 143 14.20 3.47 5.33
CA VAL A 143 15.41 3.30 4.54
C VAL A 143 15.11 2.24 3.48
N THR A 144 15.05 2.73 2.25
CA THR A 144 14.58 2.02 1.07
C THR A 144 15.66 1.08 0.57
N GLN A 145 16.01 0.05 1.34
CA GLN A 145 16.75 -1.07 0.75
C GLN A 145 15.83 -1.94 -0.11
N ASN A 146 14.52 -1.97 0.20
CA ASN A 146 13.51 -2.60 -0.65
C ASN A 146 12.15 -1.86 -0.58
N PRO A 147 11.81 -0.98 -1.55
CA PRO A 147 10.53 -0.27 -1.57
C PRO A 147 9.29 -1.17 -1.70
N GLN A 148 9.46 -2.49 -1.92
CA GLN A 148 8.38 -3.47 -1.88
C GLN A 148 8.16 -4.06 -0.47
N ASN A 149 9.13 -3.93 0.44
CA ASN A 149 9.01 -4.50 1.78
C ASN A 149 8.40 -3.51 2.77
N VAL A 150 7.07 -3.45 2.75
CA VAL A 150 6.27 -2.54 3.59
C VAL A 150 6.37 -2.84 5.10
N TYR A 151 7.07 -3.91 5.48
CA TYR A 151 7.20 -4.39 6.86
C TYR A 151 8.57 -4.11 7.49
N GLU A 152 9.48 -3.45 6.76
CA GLU A 152 10.88 -3.23 7.18
C GLU A 152 11.02 -2.76 8.65
N PRO A 153 10.25 -1.76 9.15
CA PRO A 153 10.43 -1.30 10.54
C PRO A 153 9.92 -2.26 11.59
N PHE A 154 9.08 -3.22 11.20
CA PHE A 154 8.60 -4.25 12.10
C PHE A 154 9.54 -5.44 12.16
N ILE A 155 10.50 -5.58 11.23
CA ILE A 155 11.42 -6.72 11.19
C ILE A 155 12.13 -6.91 12.52
N GLN A 156 12.74 -5.85 13.06
CA GLN A 156 13.48 -5.95 14.31
C GLN A 156 12.57 -6.32 15.49
N GLU A 157 11.35 -5.79 15.54
CA GLU A 157 10.38 -6.15 16.58
C GLU A 157 9.90 -7.60 16.41
N TRP A 158 9.62 -8.03 15.19
CA TRP A 158 9.22 -9.42 14.88
C TRP A 158 10.32 -10.41 15.23
N VAL A 159 11.59 -10.09 14.95
CA VAL A 159 12.77 -10.86 15.38
C VAL A 159 12.79 -10.97 16.91
N ASN A 160 12.61 -9.87 17.63
CA ASN A 160 12.61 -9.86 19.09
C ASN A 160 11.47 -10.70 19.68
N LEU A 161 10.24 -10.54 19.18
CA LEU A 161 9.06 -11.31 19.60
C LEU A 161 9.25 -12.81 19.30
N TYR A 162 9.80 -13.14 18.14
CA TYR A 162 10.10 -14.53 17.79
C TYR A 162 11.15 -15.12 18.73
N ASN A 163 12.23 -14.39 19.02
CA ASN A 163 13.28 -14.84 19.94
C ASN A 163 12.81 -15.01 21.39
N GLN A 164 11.76 -14.27 21.80
CA GLN A 164 11.06 -14.49 23.07
C GLN A 164 10.19 -15.76 23.10
N GLY A 165 10.05 -16.43 21.96
CA GLY A 165 9.33 -17.70 21.83
C GLY A 165 7.94 -17.59 21.22
N LEU A 166 7.45 -16.38 20.92
CA LEU A 166 6.14 -16.21 20.28
C LEU A 166 6.16 -16.83 18.87
N SER A 167 5.05 -17.43 18.48
CA SER A 167 4.96 -18.09 17.18
C SER A 167 4.81 -17.10 16.02
N PHE A 168 5.11 -17.55 14.80
CA PHE A 168 4.83 -16.74 13.61
C PHE A 168 3.34 -16.42 13.49
N GLN A 169 2.44 -17.33 13.86
CA GLN A 169 0.99 -17.08 13.84
C GLN A 169 0.58 -16.00 14.84
N TYR A 170 1.14 -16.04 16.06
CA TYR A 170 0.83 -15.03 17.06
C TYR A 170 1.31 -13.64 16.63
N ILE A 171 2.55 -13.54 16.16
CA ILE A 171 3.10 -12.28 15.63
C ILE A 171 2.24 -11.81 14.46
N ALA A 172 1.92 -12.68 13.52
CA ALA A 172 1.09 -12.34 12.37
C ALA A 172 -0.29 -11.79 12.76
N LYS A 173 -0.95 -12.41 13.74
CA LYS A 173 -2.21 -11.92 14.29
C LYS A 173 -2.06 -10.56 14.98
N LYS A 174 -0.97 -10.34 15.73
CA LYS A 174 -0.69 -9.07 16.40
C LYS A 174 -0.55 -7.90 15.40
N TYR A 175 0.01 -8.16 14.21
CA TYR A 175 0.24 -7.12 13.18
C TYR A 175 -0.74 -7.19 12.01
N ASP A 176 -1.81 -7.99 12.09
CA ASP A 176 -2.78 -8.15 11.00
C ASP A 176 -2.11 -8.46 9.63
N VAL A 177 -1.23 -9.45 9.66
CA VAL A 177 -0.52 -9.99 8.48
C VAL A 177 -0.62 -11.50 8.43
N SER A 178 -0.16 -12.12 7.34
CA SER A 178 -0.06 -13.58 7.28
C SER A 178 1.19 -14.10 8.02
N ALA A 179 1.13 -15.30 8.59
CA ALA A 179 2.29 -15.95 9.19
C ALA A 179 3.45 -16.14 8.19
N ASN A 180 3.12 -16.37 6.91
CA ASN A 180 4.11 -16.45 5.84
C ASN A 180 4.79 -15.10 5.57
N THR A 181 4.06 -13.99 5.71
CA THR A 181 4.62 -12.63 5.64
C THR A 181 5.66 -12.45 6.74
N VAL A 182 5.33 -12.79 7.99
CA VAL A 182 6.29 -12.71 9.10
C VAL A 182 7.51 -13.59 8.83
N TYR A 183 7.30 -14.87 8.51
CA TYR A 183 8.36 -15.83 8.21
C TYR A 183 9.31 -15.31 7.12
N ARG A 184 8.78 -14.89 5.96
CA ARG A 184 9.58 -14.41 4.82
C ARG A 184 10.45 -13.20 5.17
N ASN A 185 9.99 -12.36 6.10
CA ASN A 185 10.67 -11.13 6.49
C ASN A 185 11.74 -11.33 7.57
N ILE A 186 11.62 -12.36 8.42
CA ILE A 186 12.57 -12.56 9.53
C ILE A 186 13.40 -13.83 9.45
N LYS A 187 13.11 -14.75 8.50
CA LYS A 187 13.82 -16.04 8.39
C LYS A 187 15.34 -15.94 8.28
N ASP A 188 15.84 -14.86 7.67
CA ASP A 188 17.27 -14.64 7.46
C ASP A 188 17.92 -13.93 8.68
N HIS A 189 17.10 -13.49 9.65
CA HIS A 189 17.50 -12.82 10.89
C HIS A 189 17.32 -13.69 12.14
N VAL A 190 16.69 -14.88 12.03
CA VAL A 190 16.42 -15.77 13.16
C VAL A 190 16.77 -17.22 12.82
N THR A 191 17.19 -17.98 13.83
CA THR A 191 17.26 -19.44 13.70
C THR A 191 15.83 -20.00 13.78
N VAL A 192 15.28 -20.39 12.62
CA VAL A 192 13.91 -20.94 12.54
C VAL A 192 13.81 -22.20 13.39
N ARG A 193 12.90 -22.19 14.37
CA ARG A 193 12.66 -23.32 15.27
C ARG A 193 12.17 -24.53 14.49
N SER A 194 12.81 -25.68 14.72
CA SER A 194 12.33 -26.96 14.21
C SER A 194 10.96 -27.30 14.82
N LYS A 195 10.10 -28.00 14.06
CA LYS A 195 8.80 -28.53 14.57
C LYS A 195 8.96 -29.41 15.82
N LYS A 196 10.13 -30.03 16.00
CA LYS A 196 10.53 -30.65 17.27
C LYS A 196 11.15 -29.54 18.11
N THR A 197 10.31 -28.84 18.88
CA THR A 197 10.76 -27.77 19.78
C THR A 197 11.78 -28.35 20.75
N SER A 198 13.04 -27.89 20.65
CA SER A 198 14.10 -28.40 21.53
C SER A 198 13.83 -28.00 22.98
N THR A 199 14.25 -28.85 23.92
CA THR A 199 14.15 -28.61 25.38
C THR A 199 14.76 -27.26 25.78
N GLY A 200 15.83 -26.83 25.11
CA GLY A 200 16.48 -25.55 25.36
C GLY A 200 15.63 -24.34 24.97
N THR A 201 14.86 -24.42 23.89
CA THR A 201 13.93 -23.36 23.48
C THR A 201 12.77 -23.25 24.46
N ILE A 202 12.21 -24.38 24.90
CA ILE A 202 11.11 -24.41 25.87
C ILE A 202 11.54 -23.75 27.19
N LYS A 203 12.73 -24.09 27.71
CA LYS A 203 13.26 -23.51 28.95
C LYS A 203 13.31 -21.98 28.93
N LYS A 204 13.60 -21.36 27.78
CA LYS A 204 13.60 -19.89 27.64
C LYS A 204 12.20 -19.28 27.74
N MET A 205 11.16 -20.03 27.39
CA MET A 205 9.76 -19.58 27.41
C MET A 205 9.11 -19.77 28.80
N VAL A 206 9.59 -20.73 29.60
CA VAL A 206 8.99 -21.09 30.91
C VAL A 206 8.80 -19.87 31.84
N PRO A 207 9.78 -18.97 32.02
CA PRO A 207 9.58 -17.79 32.88
C PRO A 207 8.39 -16.95 32.43
N LYS A 208 8.23 -16.77 31.11
CA LYS A 208 7.12 -15.99 30.55
C LYS A 208 5.79 -16.73 30.65
N TRP A 209 5.78 -18.05 30.55
CA TRP A 209 4.57 -18.85 30.81
C TRP A 209 4.12 -18.75 32.25
N LYS A 210 5.05 -18.83 33.22
CA LYS A 210 4.75 -18.64 34.65
C LYS A 210 4.14 -17.25 34.86
N GLN A 211 4.74 -16.21 34.30
CA GLN A 211 4.20 -14.85 34.35
C GLN A 211 2.77 -14.77 33.78
N LEU A 212 2.57 -15.26 32.56
CA LEU A 212 1.28 -15.18 31.88
C LEU A 212 0.17 -15.95 32.64
N TYR A 213 0.51 -17.10 33.20
CA TYR A 213 -0.43 -17.95 33.92
C TYR A 213 -0.75 -17.43 35.32
N PHE A 214 0.26 -17.13 36.13
CA PHE A 214 0.10 -16.76 37.54
C PHE A 214 -0.20 -15.28 37.76
N GLU A 215 0.41 -14.37 36.98
CA GLU A 215 0.24 -12.93 37.16
C GLU A 215 -0.88 -12.38 36.25
N ASN A 216 -0.91 -12.81 34.98
CA ASN A 216 -1.83 -12.25 33.98
C ASN A 216 -3.13 -13.07 33.82
N GLY A 217 -3.29 -14.16 34.57
CA GLY A 217 -4.49 -15.00 34.57
C GLY A 217 -4.80 -15.68 33.22
N LYS A 218 -3.80 -15.84 32.33
CA LYS A 218 -3.99 -16.50 31.04
C LYS A 218 -4.18 -18.00 31.20
N THR A 219 -5.12 -18.55 30.45
CA THR A 219 -5.36 -20.00 30.40
C THR A 219 -4.22 -20.73 29.67
N LEU A 220 -4.05 -22.02 29.96
CA LEU A 220 -3.07 -22.85 29.25
C LEU A 220 -3.34 -22.90 27.73
N GLN A 221 -4.61 -22.84 27.33
CA GLN A 221 -5.02 -22.76 25.92
C GLN A 221 -4.55 -21.46 25.26
N GLU A 222 -4.71 -20.31 25.92
CA GLU A 222 -4.23 -19.03 25.38
C GLU A 222 -2.70 -19.03 25.23
N ILE A 223 -1.97 -19.56 26.23
CA ILE A 223 -0.51 -19.68 26.16
C ILE A 223 -0.10 -20.64 25.04
N SER A 224 -0.80 -21.78 24.91
CA SER A 224 -0.57 -22.76 23.83
C SER A 224 -0.70 -22.12 22.45
N GLN A 225 -1.72 -21.30 22.24
CA GLN A 225 -1.91 -20.56 20.98
C GLN A 225 -0.82 -19.52 20.73
N CYS A 226 -0.34 -18.82 21.76
CA CYS A 226 0.69 -17.78 21.60
C CYS A 226 2.06 -18.36 21.20
N TYR A 227 2.41 -19.53 21.74
CA TYR A 227 3.74 -20.12 21.59
C TYR A 227 3.78 -21.32 20.63
N GLU A 228 2.62 -21.79 20.15
CA GLU A 228 2.48 -23.04 19.36
C GLU A 228 3.09 -24.26 20.07
N VAL A 229 2.87 -24.35 21.39
CA VAL A 229 3.31 -25.48 22.22
C VAL A 229 2.09 -26.19 22.78
N SER A 230 2.12 -27.52 22.89
CA SER A 230 0.97 -28.26 23.42
C SER A 230 0.65 -27.87 24.87
N VAL A 231 -0.65 -27.80 25.19
CA VAL A 231 -1.14 -27.55 26.55
C VAL A 231 -0.51 -28.52 27.56
N SER A 232 -0.34 -29.79 27.18
CA SER A 232 0.32 -30.81 28.00
C SER A 232 1.77 -30.47 28.33
N THR A 233 2.53 -29.93 27.36
CA THR A 233 3.93 -29.51 27.56
C THR A 233 3.99 -28.30 28.48
N ILE A 234 3.13 -27.30 28.28
CA ILE A 234 3.06 -26.12 29.14
C ILE A 234 2.71 -26.54 30.57
N SER A 235 1.70 -27.39 30.75
CA SER A 235 1.29 -27.91 32.05
C SER A 235 2.44 -28.64 32.77
N LYS A 236 3.21 -29.46 32.04
CA LYS A 236 4.39 -30.14 32.60
C LYS A 236 5.41 -29.14 33.17
N TYR A 237 5.83 -28.15 32.38
CA TYR A 237 6.85 -27.19 32.80
C TYR A 237 6.38 -26.16 33.82
N LEU A 238 5.07 -25.94 33.96
CA LEU A 238 4.51 -25.12 35.05
C LEU A 238 4.44 -25.89 36.39
N LYS A 239 4.40 -27.23 36.35
CA LYS A 239 4.40 -28.10 37.55
C LYS A 239 5.81 -28.45 38.04
N GLU A 240 6.80 -28.44 37.14
CA GLU A 240 8.21 -28.59 37.52
C GLU A 240 8.65 -27.34 38.34
N LYS A 241 8.99 -27.57 39.62
CA LYS A 241 9.44 -26.53 40.58
C LYS A 241 10.78 -25.95 40.16
#